data_AF-V9LHJ4-F1
#
_entry.id   AF-V9LHJ4-F1
#
_cell.length_a   1.000
_cell.length_b   1.000
_cell.length_c   1.000
_cell.angle_alpha   90.00
_cell.angle_beta   90.00
_cell.angle_gamma   90.00
#
_symmetry.space_group_name_H-M   'P 1'
#
loop_
_entity.id
_entity.type
_entity.pdbx_description
1 polymer ?
#
loop_
_entity_poly.entity_id
_entity_poly.type
_entity_poly.pdbx_seq_one_letter_code
_entity_poly.pdbx_strand_id
1 'polypeptide(L)'
;MNPLCARCGKIVYPTEKVNCLDKYWHKSCFHCEICRMTLNMKTYKGYEKKPYCNAHYPKQSFTIVADTPENIRLKQQSELQSQVKYKENFEKSRKLGFSIVTDTPEMQRLKRTQEQISNVCNALRAAPSVKDMFSMMV
;
A
#
# COMPACT_ATOMS: atom_id res chain seq x y z
N MET A 1 -57.06 -6.16 10.52
CA MET A 1 -55.86 -6.01 11.37
C MET A 1 -55.33 -4.59 11.21
N ASN A 2 -55.10 -3.87 12.31
CA ASN A 2 -54.51 -2.54 12.25
C ASN A 2 -53.01 -2.65 11.93
N PRO A 3 -52.48 -1.88 10.96
CA PRO A 3 -51.08 -1.99 10.57
C PRO A 3 -50.15 -1.49 11.68
N LEU A 4 -49.04 -2.20 11.90
CA LEU A 4 -48.02 -1.87 12.89
C LEU A 4 -46.87 -1.12 12.22
N CYS A 5 -46.30 -0.15 12.94
CA CYS A 5 -45.13 0.59 12.46
C CYS A 5 -43.87 -0.28 12.54
N ALA A 6 -43.11 -0.34 11.44
CA ALA A 6 -41.85 -1.07 11.41
C ALA A 6 -40.73 -0.49 12.29
N ARG A 7 -40.82 0.77 12.73
CA ARG A 7 -39.84 1.40 13.63
C ARG A 7 -40.21 1.26 15.10
N CYS A 8 -41.42 1.64 15.46
CA CYS A 8 -41.85 1.73 16.87
C CYS A 8 -42.77 0.61 17.33
N GLY A 9 -43.23 -0.26 16.42
CA GLY A 9 -44.13 -1.37 16.74
C GLY A 9 -45.57 -0.98 17.11
N LYS A 10 -45.88 0.33 17.19
CA LYS A 10 -47.22 0.83 17.54
C LYS A 10 -48.14 0.82 16.33
N ILE A 11 -49.45 0.82 16.58
CA ILE A 11 -50.48 0.89 15.55
C ILE A 11 -50.33 2.22 14.77
N VAL A 12 -50.41 2.13 13.45
CA VAL A 12 -50.39 3.27 12.53
C VAL A 12 -51.82 3.59 12.11
N TYR A 13 -52.29 4.78 12.47
CA TYR A 13 -53.60 5.26 12.04
C TYR A 13 -53.58 5.71 10.57
N PRO A 14 -54.71 5.64 9.85
CA PRO A 14 -54.78 6.03 8.44
C PRO A 14 -54.30 7.45 8.12
N THR A 15 -54.41 8.39 9.06
CA THR A 15 -53.98 9.78 8.92
C THR A 15 -52.46 9.94 8.83
N GLU A 16 -51.72 9.10 9.56
CA GLU A 16 -50.25 9.15 9.64
C GLU A 16 -49.57 8.02 8.85
N LYS A 17 -50.35 7.22 8.12
CA LYS A 17 -49.81 6.05 7.42
C LYS A 17 -48.88 6.45 6.30
N VAL A 18 -47.69 5.87 6.32
CA VAL A 18 -46.74 5.88 5.21
C VAL A 18 -46.46 4.43 4.83
N ASN A 19 -46.74 4.08 3.58
CA ASN A 19 -46.43 2.77 3.00
C ASN A 19 -45.09 2.85 2.27
N CYS A 20 -44.10 2.07 2.71
CA CYS A 20 -42.78 2.08 2.13
C CYS A 20 -42.06 0.75 2.42
N LEU A 21 -41.36 0.20 1.42
CA LEU A 21 -40.59 -1.05 1.56
C LEU A 21 -41.44 -2.20 2.09
N ASP A 22 -42.66 -2.33 1.57
CA ASP A 22 -43.68 -3.33 1.96
C ASP A 22 -44.03 -3.33 3.45
N LYS A 23 -43.82 -2.18 4.12
CA LYS A 23 -44.05 -1.97 5.54
C LYS A 23 -44.79 -0.66 5.79
N TYR A 24 -45.44 -0.59 6.94
CA TYR A 24 -46.12 0.62 7.41
C TYR A 24 -45.26 1.40 8.39
N TRP A 25 -45.31 2.73 8.28
CA TRP A 25 -44.55 3.65 9.10
C TRP A 25 -45.43 4.82 9.50
N HIS A 26 -45.19 5.42 10.67
CA HIS A 26 -45.71 6.76 10.98
C HIS A 26 -44.90 7.81 10.20
N LYS A 27 -45.55 8.92 9.83
CA LYS A 27 -44.85 10.09 9.24
C LYS A 27 -43.65 10.55 10.08
N SER A 28 -43.78 10.55 11.40
CA SER A 28 -42.71 10.90 12.35
C SER A 28 -41.62 9.83 12.49
N CYS A 29 -41.99 8.56 12.35
CA CYS A 29 -41.07 7.42 12.43
C CYS A 29 -40.29 7.20 11.14
N PHE A 30 -40.65 7.87 10.05
CA PHE A 30 -39.99 7.72 8.77
C PHE A 30 -38.81 8.68 8.64
N HIS A 31 -37.70 8.36 9.32
CA HIS A 31 -36.46 9.13 9.29
C HIS A 31 -35.26 8.29 8.85
N CYS A 32 -34.23 8.97 8.35
CA CYS A 32 -32.97 8.34 7.95
C CYS A 32 -32.28 7.70 9.16
N GLU A 33 -31.73 6.49 9.00
CA GLU A 33 -31.02 5.79 10.08
C GLU A 33 -29.74 6.50 10.54
N ILE A 34 -29.09 7.25 9.64
CA ILE A 34 -27.81 7.92 9.92
C ILE A 34 -28.03 9.33 10.49
N CYS A 35 -28.80 10.18 9.80
CA CYS A 35 -28.99 11.57 10.22
C CYS A 35 -30.27 11.86 11.00
N ARG A 36 -31.15 10.86 11.20
CA ARG A 36 -32.46 11.00 11.84
C ARG A 36 -33.37 12.08 11.25
N MET A 37 -33.04 12.62 10.09
CA MET A 37 -33.87 13.56 9.37
C MET A 37 -35.13 12.87 8.88
N THR A 38 -36.30 13.44 9.17
CA THR A 38 -37.58 12.96 8.66
C THR A 38 -37.58 13.01 7.14
N LEU A 39 -37.89 11.87 6.53
CA LEU A 39 -37.93 11.70 5.09
C LEU A 39 -39.38 11.78 4.63
N ASN A 40 -39.57 12.10 3.36
CA ASN A 40 -40.86 12.06 2.70
C ASN A 40 -40.85 10.97 1.63
N MET A 41 -42.03 10.58 1.15
CA MET A 41 -42.17 9.58 0.09
C MET A 41 -41.34 9.91 -1.17
N LYS A 42 -41.13 11.19 -1.47
CA LYS A 42 -40.36 11.65 -2.64
C LYS A 42 -38.85 11.72 -2.39
N THR A 43 -38.42 11.87 -1.13
CA THR A 43 -37.02 12.22 -0.78
C THR A 43 -36.23 11.06 -0.19
N TYR A 44 -36.88 9.93 0.09
CA TYR A 44 -36.22 8.76 0.64
C TYR A 44 -35.62 7.87 -0.46
N LYS A 45 -34.56 7.15 -0.09
CA LYS A 45 -34.01 6.01 -0.82
C LYS A 45 -34.03 4.80 0.10
N GLY A 46 -34.56 3.68 -0.38
CA GLY A 46 -34.61 2.44 0.39
C GLY A 46 -33.37 1.59 0.14
N TYR A 47 -32.68 1.18 1.20
CA TYR A 47 -31.58 0.21 1.14
C TYR A 47 -31.82 -0.83 2.23
N GLU A 48 -31.77 -2.12 1.89
CA GLU A 48 -32.00 -3.24 2.84
C GLU A 48 -33.24 -3.08 3.74
N LYS A 49 -34.37 -2.64 3.18
CA LYS A 49 -35.64 -2.42 3.91
C LYS A 49 -35.57 -1.33 5.00
N LYS A 50 -34.58 -0.44 4.93
CA LYS A 50 -34.45 0.76 5.78
C LYS A 50 -34.46 2.05 4.95
N PRO A 51 -35.05 3.15 5.46
CA PRO A 51 -35.06 4.43 4.76
C PRO A 51 -33.78 5.23 4.99
N TYR A 52 -33.18 5.73 3.90
CA TYR A 52 -32.01 6.60 3.89
C TYR A 52 -32.31 7.92 3.17
N CYS A 53 -31.59 8.99 3.54
CA CYS A 53 -31.62 10.23 2.78
C CYS A 53 -30.72 10.14 1.54
N ASN A 54 -30.89 11.06 0.59
CA ASN A 54 -30.06 11.10 -0.62
C ASN A 54 -28.54 11.21 -0.32
N ALA A 55 -28.16 11.85 0.79
CA ALA A 55 -26.75 12.00 1.18
C ALA A 55 -26.15 10.73 1.79
N HIS A 56 -26.95 9.97 2.54
CA HIS A 56 -26.52 8.78 3.27
C HIS A 56 -26.94 7.47 2.58
N TYR A 57 -27.43 7.53 1.34
CA TYR A 57 -27.76 6.34 0.56
C TYR A 57 -26.46 5.67 0.10
N PRO A 58 -26.22 4.40 0.48
CA PRO A 58 -25.06 3.66 0.00
C PRO A 58 -25.11 3.59 -1.53
N LYS A 59 -24.21 4.32 -2.19
CA LYS A 59 -24.08 4.25 -3.65
C LYS A 59 -23.47 2.90 -3.98
N GLN A 60 -24.32 1.98 -4.42
CA GLN A 60 -23.91 0.69 -4.93
C GLN A 60 -23.14 0.93 -6.23
N SER A 61 -21.82 1.02 -6.16
CA SER A 61 -20.98 0.97 -7.37
C SER A 61 -20.91 -0.48 -7.83
N PHE A 62 -21.90 -0.88 -8.61
CA PHE A 62 -21.86 -2.16 -9.31
C PHE A 62 -20.84 -2.07 -10.45
N THR A 63 -19.55 -2.20 -10.15
CA THR A 63 -18.57 -2.55 -11.19
C THR A 63 -18.78 -4.04 -11.48
N ILE A 64 -19.27 -4.34 -12.68
CA ILE A 64 -19.84 -5.62 -13.07
C ILE A 64 -18.85 -6.79 -12.90
N VAL A 65 -17.54 -6.51 -12.80
CA VAL A 65 -16.54 -7.57 -12.79
C VAL A 65 -15.28 -7.20 -11.98
N ALA A 66 -15.27 -7.50 -10.68
CA ALA A 66 -14.03 -7.56 -9.89
C ALA A 66 -13.38 -8.95 -9.96
N ASP A 67 -14.17 -10.00 -10.22
CA ASP A 67 -13.76 -11.39 -10.06
C ASP A 67 -13.54 -12.15 -11.39
N THR A 68 -13.33 -11.46 -12.52
CA THR A 68 -12.74 -12.16 -13.67
C THR A 68 -11.23 -12.26 -13.49
N PRO A 69 -10.63 -13.43 -13.79
CA PRO A 69 -9.18 -13.63 -13.74
C PRO A 69 -8.42 -12.65 -14.65
N GLU A 70 -9.11 -12.09 -15.65
CA GLU A 70 -8.57 -11.13 -16.61
C GLU A 70 -8.36 -9.73 -16.01
N ASN A 71 -9.27 -9.25 -15.14
CA ASN A 71 -9.13 -7.95 -14.50
C ASN A 71 -8.00 -7.95 -13.45
N ILE A 72 -7.80 -9.10 -12.79
CA ILE A 72 -6.67 -9.34 -11.88
C ILE A 72 -5.34 -9.31 -12.66
N ARG A 73 -5.29 -9.94 -13.84
CA ARG A 73 -4.10 -9.96 -14.70
C ARG A 73 -3.70 -8.58 -15.19
N LEU A 74 -4.68 -7.75 -15.60
CA LEU A 74 -4.45 -6.38 -16.05
C LEU A 74 -3.90 -5.49 -14.92
N LYS A 75 -4.40 -5.66 -13.69
CA LYS A 75 -3.90 -4.93 -12.52
C LYS A 75 -2.46 -5.30 -12.19
N GLN A 76 -2.13 -6.58 -12.13
CA GLN A 76 -0.75 -7.04 -11.91
C GLN A 76 0.20 -6.54 -12.99
N GLN A 77 -0.23 -6.55 -14.25
CA GLN A 77 0.57 -6.04 -15.37
C GLN A 77 0.81 -4.52 -15.25
N SER A 78 -0.21 -3.74 -14.88
CA SER A 78 -0.09 -2.28 -14.67
C SER A 78 0.84 -1.93 -13.50
N GLU A 79 0.74 -2.66 -12.38
CA GLU A 79 1.60 -2.48 -11.22
C GLU A 79 3.08 -2.78 -11.54
N LEU A 80 3.33 -3.82 -12.33
CA LEU A 80 4.68 -4.18 -12.79
C LEU A 80 5.26 -3.18 -13.79
N GLN A 81 4.40 -2.54 -14.60
CA GLN A 81 4.81 -1.53 -15.59
C GLN A 81 4.99 -0.13 -14.97
N SER A 82 4.54 0.10 -13.74
CA SER A 82 4.67 1.40 -13.08
C SER A 82 6.14 1.68 -12.68
N GLN A 83 6.68 2.82 -13.10
CA GLN A 83 8.03 3.29 -12.76
C GLN A 83 8.26 3.42 -11.24
N VAL A 84 7.18 3.44 -10.44
CA VAL A 84 7.18 3.48 -8.98
C VAL A 84 7.84 2.21 -8.39
N LYS A 85 7.58 1.02 -8.96
CA LYS A 85 8.20 -0.24 -8.51
C LYS A 85 9.70 -0.29 -8.85
N TYR A 86 10.10 0.33 -9.96
CA TYR A 86 11.51 0.53 -10.32
C TYR A 86 12.22 1.47 -9.36
N LYS A 87 11.60 2.61 -8.98
CA LYS A 87 12.14 3.51 -7.95
C LYS A 87 12.20 2.84 -6.59
N GLU A 88 11.23 2.01 -6.23
CA GLU A 88 11.22 1.31 -4.95
C GLU A 88 12.33 0.25 -4.86
N ASN A 89 12.62 -0.49 -5.95
CA ASN A 89 13.79 -1.37 -6.02
C ASN A 89 15.11 -0.58 -5.98
N PHE A 90 15.17 0.62 -6.56
CA PHE A 90 16.34 1.51 -6.48
C PHE A 90 16.55 2.08 -5.07
N GLU A 91 15.48 2.42 -4.36
CA GLU A 91 15.55 2.91 -2.99
C GLU A 91 15.82 1.78 -1.99
N LYS A 92 15.29 0.57 -2.23
CA LYS A 92 15.60 -0.63 -1.44
C LYS A 92 17.03 -1.10 -1.65
N SER A 93 17.57 -1.05 -2.87
CA SER A 93 18.99 -1.32 -3.12
C SER A 93 19.91 -0.24 -2.54
N ARG A 94 19.46 1.02 -2.44
CA ARG A 94 20.15 2.06 -1.65
C ARG A 94 20.13 1.79 -0.15
N LYS A 95 19.06 1.19 0.39
CA LYS A 95 18.92 0.88 1.83
C LYS A 95 19.52 -0.47 2.25
N LEU A 96 19.81 -1.38 1.31
CA LEU A 96 20.42 -2.71 1.56
C LEU A 96 21.94 -2.74 1.37
N GLY A 97 22.61 -1.61 1.53
CA GLY A 97 24.05 -1.59 1.69
C GLY A 97 24.81 -1.51 0.37
N PHE A 98 25.10 -0.28 -0.04
CA PHE A 98 26.47 0.00 -0.49
C PHE A 98 27.39 -0.02 0.74
N SER A 99 27.49 -1.16 1.44
CA SER A 99 28.81 -1.51 1.96
C SER A 99 29.54 -1.96 0.72
N ILE A 100 30.52 -1.18 0.25
CA ILE A 100 31.54 -1.66 -0.69
C ILE A 100 31.82 -3.09 -0.29
N VAL A 101 31.54 -4.04 -1.18
CA VAL A 101 31.78 -5.46 -0.92
C VAL A 101 33.29 -5.60 -0.78
N THR A 102 33.79 -5.39 0.43
CA THR A 102 35.21 -5.42 0.79
C THR A 102 35.78 -6.82 0.70
N ASP A 103 34.92 -7.83 0.59
CA ASP A 103 35.27 -9.24 0.64
C ASP A 103 34.84 -10.01 -0.63
N THR A 104 34.83 -9.37 -1.81
CA THR A 104 34.93 -10.18 -3.02
C THR A 104 36.31 -10.87 -3.04
N PRO A 105 36.39 -12.16 -3.36
CA PRO A 105 37.66 -12.90 -3.37
C PRO A 105 38.68 -12.33 -4.37
N GLU A 106 38.23 -11.51 -5.32
CA GLU A 106 39.10 -10.77 -6.23
C GLU A 106 39.79 -9.59 -5.51
N MET A 107 39.07 -8.86 -4.67
CA MET A 107 39.63 -7.71 -3.96
C MET A 107 40.65 -8.13 -2.88
N GLN A 108 40.45 -9.29 -2.25
CA GLN A 108 41.47 -9.87 -1.35
C GLN A 108 42.72 -10.37 -2.09
N ARG A 109 42.63 -10.70 -3.38
CA ARG A 109 43.82 -11.06 -4.19
C ARG A 109 44.64 -9.82 -4.52
N LEU A 110 44.00 -8.73 -4.96
CA LEU A 110 44.67 -7.48 -5.29
C LEU A 110 45.40 -6.86 -4.09
N LYS A 111 44.80 -6.85 -2.89
CA LYS A 111 45.45 -6.36 -1.66
C LYS A 111 46.70 -7.16 -1.30
N ARG A 112 46.64 -8.49 -1.36
CA ARG A 112 47.80 -9.36 -1.08
C ARG A 112 48.93 -9.14 -2.07
N THR A 113 48.61 -8.97 -3.36
CA THR A 113 49.61 -8.61 -4.38
C THR A 113 50.24 -7.24 -4.08
N GLN A 114 49.43 -6.25 -3.67
CA GLN A 114 49.91 -4.91 -3.34
C GLN A 114 50.84 -4.89 -2.11
N GLU A 115 50.52 -5.66 -1.08
CA GLU A 115 51.36 -5.82 0.12
C GLU A 115 52.69 -6.50 -0.23
N GLN A 116 52.66 -7.57 -1.04
CA GLN A 116 53.87 -8.23 -1.54
C GLN A 116 54.75 -7.27 -2.34
N ILE A 117 54.17 -6.48 -3.24
CA ILE A 117 54.91 -5.46 -4.01
C ILE A 117 55.54 -4.44 -3.07
N SER A 118 54.81 -3.98 -2.05
CA SER A 118 55.30 -2.98 -1.10
C SER A 118 56.47 -3.52 -0.27
N ASN A 119 56.40 -4.78 0.18
CA ASN A 119 57.48 -5.45 0.90
C ASN A 119 58.72 -5.62 0.02
N VAL A 120 58.54 -5.99 -1.25
CA VAL A 120 59.65 -6.10 -2.22
C VAL A 120 60.26 -4.72 -2.51
N CYS A 121 59.44 -3.69 -2.74
CA CYS A 121 59.93 -2.33 -2.97
C CYS A 121 60.70 -1.78 -1.77
N ASN A 122 60.24 -2.06 -0.55
CA ASN A 122 60.95 -1.68 0.66
C ASN A 122 62.25 -2.47 0.84
N ALA A 123 62.26 -3.77 0.54
CA ALA A 123 63.48 -4.58 0.56
C ALA A 123 64.51 -4.13 -0.48
N LEU A 124 64.07 -3.74 -1.69
CA LEU A 124 64.93 -3.19 -2.74
C LEU A 124 65.48 -1.81 -2.37
N ARG A 125 64.73 -0.99 -1.61
CA ARG A 125 65.21 0.28 -1.06
C ARG A 125 66.16 0.10 0.12
N ALA A 126 65.99 -0.97 0.89
CA ALA A 126 66.86 -1.32 2.01
C ALA A 126 68.10 -2.13 1.58
N ALA A 127 68.17 -2.57 0.32
CA ALA A 127 69.35 -3.17 -0.24
C ALA A 127 70.46 -2.11 -0.32
N PRO A 128 71.62 -2.32 0.34
CA PRO A 128 72.72 -1.36 0.30
C PRO A 128 73.18 -1.19 -1.15
N SER A 129 73.43 0.07 -1.56
CA SER A 129 73.85 0.33 -2.93
C SER A 129 75.24 -0.27 -3.18
N VAL A 130 75.56 -0.60 -4.44
CA VAL A 130 76.89 -1.13 -4.82
C VAL A 130 78.05 -0.19 -4.43
N LYS A 131 77.77 1.10 -4.18
CA LYS A 131 78.72 2.08 -3.65
C LYS A 131 78.91 1.95 -2.14
N ASP A 132 77.87 1.56 -1.40
CA ASP A 132 77.92 1.34 0.06
C ASP A 132 78.68 0.05 0.42
N MET A 133 78.59 -0.98 -0.42
CA MET A 133 79.35 -2.23 -0.23
C MET A 133 80.87 -2.05 -0.45
N PHE A 134 81.28 -1.14 -1.35
CA PHE A 134 82.70 -0.87 -1.62
C PHE A 134 83.36 -0.04 -0.50
N SER A 135 82.59 0.73 0.26
CA SER A 135 83.10 1.56 1.37
C SER A 135 83.35 0.80 2.68
N MET A 136 82.90 -0.46 2.79
CA MET A 136 83.14 -1.30 3.98
C MET A 136 84.29 -2.32 3.79
N MET A 137 84.95 -2.34 2.63
CA MET A 137 86.06 -3.25 2.30
C MET A 137 87.44 -2.56 2.17
N VAL A 138 87.54 -1.26 2.49
CA VAL A 138 88.79 -0.50 2.66
C VAL A 138 88.94 -0.14 4.12
#